data_AF-D0WC14-F1
#
_entry.id   AF-D0WC14-F1
#
_cell.length_a   1.000
_cell.length_b   1.000
_cell.length_c   1.000
_cell.angle_alpha   90.00
_cell.angle_beta   90.00
_cell.angle_gamma   90.00
#
_symmetry.space_group_name_H-M   'P 1'
#
loop_
_entity.id
_entity.type
_entity.pdbx_description
1 polymer ?
#
loop_
_entity_poly.entity_id
_entity_poly.type
_entity_poly.pdbx_seq_one_letter_code
_entity_poly.pdbx_strand_id
1 'polypeptide(L)' 'MVAKAVECGIPMPCTASAITFLDGYTAQRLPANLLQAQRDYFGAHTYERTDKPRGEFFHTNWTGKGGDTASTAYDI' A
#
# COMPACT_ATOMS: atom_id res chain seq x y z
N MET A 1 18.36 -20.20 5.94
CA MET A 1 18.66 -20.60 4.55
C MET A 1 18.66 -19.41 3.60
N VAL A 2 17.53 -18.67 3.44
CA VAL A 2 17.43 -17.52 2.51
C VAL A 2 18.48 -16.43 2.75
N ALA A 3 18.66 -15.98 4.00
CA ALA A 3 19.67 -14.98 4.33
C ALA A 3 21.09 -15.39 3.87
N LYS A 4 21.49 -16.64 4.13
CA LYS A 4 22.83 -17.11 3.75
C LYS A 4 23.02 -17.23 2.24
N ALA A 5 21.98 -17.64 1.51
CA ALA A 5 22.04 -17.71 0.06
C ALA A 5 22.21 -16.31 -0.57
N VAL A 6 21.55 -15.29 -0.01
CA VAL A 6 21.72 -13.89 -0.44
C VAL A 6 23.15 -13.41 -0.21
N GLU A 7 23.73 -13.65 0.97
CA GLU A 7 25.13 -13.29 1.27
C GLU A 7 26.13 -13.93 0.30
N CYS A 8 25.86 -15.17 -0.13
CA CYS A 8 26.71 -15.92 -1.05
C CYS A 8 26.37 -15.68 -2.53
N GLY A 9 25.39 -14.84 -2.86
CA GLY A 9 24.96 -14.60 -4.24
C GLY A 9 24.30 -15.81 -4.93
N ILE A 10 23.75 -16.75 -4.17
CA ILE A 10 23.05 -17.93 -4.70
C ILE A 10 21.57 -17.60 -4.90
N PRO A 11 21.05 -17.63 -6.14
CA PRO A 11 19.65 -17.32 -6.39
C PRO A 11 18.73 -18.41 -5.86
N MET A 12 17.74 -18.02 -5.05
CA MET A 12 16.69 -18.91 -4.54
C MET A 12 15.28 -18.29 -4.69
N PRO A 13 14.82 -18.01 -5.92
CA PRO A 13 13.61 -17.22 -6.16
C PRO A 13 12.36 -17.85 -5.53
N CYS A 14 12.19 -19.17 -5.62
CA CYS A 14 11.01 -19.85 -5.07
C CYS A 14 10.96 -19.76 -3.54
N THR A 15 12.07 -20.05 -2.85
CA THR A 15 12.14 -20.02 -1.39
C THR A 15 12.02 -18.60 -0.84
N ALA A 16 12.67 -17.62 -1.49
CA ALA A 16 12.57 -16.21 -1.11
C ALA A 16 11.14 -15.66 -1.29
N SER A 17 10.47 -16.02 -2.39
CA SER A 17 9.06 -15.67 -2.62
C SER A 17 8.14 -16.30 -1.58
N ALA A 18 8.31 -17.61 -1.31
CA ALA A 18 7.47 -18.34 -0.35
C ALA A 18 7.53 -17.75 1.07
N ILE A 19 8.72 -17.43 1.57
CA ILE A 19 8.85 -16.82 2.91
C ILE A 19 8.30 -15.39 2.94
N THR A 20 8.56 -14.59 1.90
CA THR A 20 8.05 -13.21 1.81
C THR A 20 6.52 -13.20 1.77
N PHE A 21 5.90 -14.13 1.04
CA PHE A 21 4.45 -14.29 1.01
C PHE A 21 3.91 -14.70 2.38
N LEU A 22 4.53 -15.68 3.05
CA LEU A 22 4.09 -16.15 4.36
C LEU A 22 4.17 -15.03 5.42
N ASP A 23 5.27 -14.29 5.44
CA ASP A 23 5.45 -13.14 6.34
C ASP A 23 4.40 -12.06 6.05
N GLY A 24 4.14 -11.78 4.77
CA GLY A 24 3.12 -10.83 4.36
C GLY A 24 1.69 -11.27 4.72
N TYR A 25 1.39 -12.56 4.58
CA TYR A 25 0.08 -13.12 4.88
C TYR A 25 -0.23 -13.16 6.38
N THR A 26 0.79 -13.38 7.22
CA THR A 26 0.64 -13.45 8.67
C THR A 26 0.72 -12.09 9.36
N ALA A 27 1.21 -11.06 8.66
CA ALA A 27 1.27 -9.71 9.19
C ALA A 27 -0.13 -9.06 9.28
N GLN A 28 -0.51 -8.61 10.49
CA GLN A 28 -1.76 -7.87 10.68
C GLN A 28 -1.76 -6.51 9.93
N ARG A 29 -0.60 -5.89 9.76
CA ARG A 29 -0.43 -4.60 9.08
C ARG A 29 0.69 -4.68 8.07
N LEU A 30 0.35 -4.37 6.81
CA LEU A 30 1.30 -4.26 5.70
C LEU A 30 1.54 -2.79 5.35
N PRO A 31 2.68 -2.46 4.72
CA PRO A 31 2.99 -1.11 4.26
C PRO A 31 2.13 -0.63 3.08
N ALA A 32 1.07 -1.37 2.72
CA ALA A 32 0.12 -1.00 1.68
C ALA A 32 -0.63 0.32 2.00
N ASN A 33 -0.66 0.76 3.25
CA ASN A 33 -1.15 2.07 3.65
C ASN A 33 -0.37 3.22 3.01
N LEU A 34 0.96 3.09 2.86
CA LEU A 34 1.78 4.07 2.17
C LEU A 34 1.45 4.13 0.68
N LEU A 35 1.16 2.99 0.05
CA LEU A 35 0.71 2.93 -1.33
C LEU A 35 -0.63 3.65 -1.50
N GLN A 36 -1.57 3.48 -0.58
CA GLN A 36 -2.83 4.23 -0.60
C GLN A 36 -2.61 5.73 -0.43
N ALA A 37 -1.74 6.14 0.50
CA ALA A 37 -1.37 7.55 0.67
C ALA A 37 -0.72 8.14 -0.58
N GLN A 38 0.16 7.41 -1.27
CA GLN A 38 0.77 7.84 -2.54
C GLN A 38 -0.28 8.01 -3.65
N ARG A 39 -1.21 7.05 -3.78
CA ARG A 39 -2.29 7.13 -4.77
C ARG A 39 -3.19 8.33 -4.53
N ASP A 40 -3.49 8.63 -3.27
CA ASP A 40 -4.27 9.79 -2.88
C ASP A 40 -3.50 11.10 -3.09
N TYR A 41 -2.21 11.13 -2.74
CA TYR A 41 -1.33 12.28 -2.94
C TYR A 41 -1.23 12.70 -4.41
N PHE A 42 -0.93 11.75 -5.30
CA PHE A 42 -0.66 12.06 -6.71
C PHE A 42 -1.91 12.08 -7.60
N GLY A 43 -3.01 11.48 -7.15
CA GLY A 43 -4.18 11.24 -8.02
C GLY A 43 -5.54 11.42 -7.37
N ALA A 44 -5.60 11.89 -6.12
CA ALA A 44 -6.85 12.06 -5.36
C ALA A 44 -7.75 10.82 -5.39
N HIS A 45 -7.13 9.64 -5.33
CA HIS A 45 -7.80 8.34 -5.42
C HIS A 45 -8.51 7.90 -4.14
N THR A 46 -8.42 8.70 -3.08
CA THR A 46 -8.96 8.40 -1.74
C THR A 46 -8.36 7.16 -1.09
N TYR A 47 -8.60 7.01 0.21
CA TYR A 47 -8.23 5.81 0.98
C TYR A 47 -9.17 5.62 2.18
N GLU A 48 -9.19 4.42 2.73
CA GLU A 48 -9.95 4.11 3.96
C GLU A 48 -9.09 4.31 5.20
N ARG A 49 -9.71 4.78 6.28
CA ARG A 49 -9.05 4.99 7.58
C ARG A 49 -9.33 3.84 8.53
N THR A 50 -8.32 3.46 9.31
CA THR A 50 -8.44 2.37 10.30
C THR A 50 -9.29 2.72 11.53
N ASP A 51 -9.53 4.01 11.77
CA ASP A 51 -10.35 4.51 12.88
C ASP A 51 -11.78 4.85 12.46
N LYS A 52 -12.19 4.48 11.25
CA LYS A 52 -13.50 4.75 10.67
C LYS A 52 -14.19 3.45 10.23
N PRO A 53 -15.53 3.43 10.15
CA PRO A 53 -16.25 2.34 9.53
C PRO A 53 -15.71 2.04 8.13
N ARG A 54 -15.64 0.75 7.80
CA ARG A 54 -15.17 0.31 6.49
C ARG A 54 -16.15 0.75 5.40
N GLY A 55 -15.63 1.16 4.25
CA GLY A 55 -16.39 1.74 3.14
C GLY A 55 -16.46 3.27 3.15
N GLU A 56 -15.93 3.95 4.17
CA GLU A 56 -15.73 5.40 4.16
C GLU A 56 -14.39 5.76 3.51
N PHE A 57 -14.43 6.54 2.43
CA PHE A 57 -13.27 6.97 1.66
C PHE A 57 -12.94 8.44 1.93
N PHE A 58 -11.65 8.72 2.09
CA PHE A 58 -11.14 10.04 2.43
C PHE A 58 -10.11 10.49 1.39
N HIS A 59 -10.26 11.72 0.90
CA HIS A 59 -9.18 12.44 0.21
C HIS A 59 -8.48 13.35 1.22
N THR A 60 -7.15 13.41 1.18
CA THR A 60 -6.36 14.36 1.98
C THR A 60 -5.68 15.38 1.07
N ASN A 61 -5.79 16.66 1.40
CA ASN A 61 -5.00 17.69 0.74
C ASN A 61 -3.57 17.68 1.29
N TRP A 62 -2.72 16.83 0.70
CA TRP A 62 -1.36 16.61 1.19
C TRP A 62 -0.39 17.77 0.96
N THR A 63 -0.64 18.64 -0.02
CA THR A 63 0.25 19.75 -0.37
C THR A 63 -0.11 21.06 0.34
N GLY A 64 -1.30 21.12 0.96
CA GLY A 64 -1.85 22.33 1.60
C GLY A 64 -2.16 23.48 0.62
N LYS A 65 -1.96 23.25 -0.68
CA LYS A 65 -2.18 24.22 -1.76
C LYS A 65 -3.06 23.65 -2.89
N GLY A 66 -3.31 22.34 -2.90
CA GLY A 66 -4.30 21.72 -3.78
C GLY A 66 -5.71 22.06 -3.32
N GLY A 67 -6.69 22.07 -4.24
CA GLY A 67 -8.10 22.18 -3.87
C GLY A 67 -8.65 20.88 -3.28
N ASP A 68 -9.90 20.88 -2.83
CA ASP A 68 -10.62 19.68 -2.33
C ASP A 68 -11.05 18.71 -3.45
N THR A 69 -10.37 18.74 -4.58
CA THR A 69 -10.77 18.05 -5.79
C THR A 69 -10.42 16.56 -5.69
N ALA A 70 -11.43 15.71 -5.50
CA ALA A 70 -11.30 14.26 -5.61
C ALA A 70 -11.54 13.79 -7.04
N SER A 71 -10.81 12.76 -7.50
CA SER A 71 -11.06 12.11 -8.79
C SER A 71 -12.31 11.24 -8.68
N THR A 72 -13.49 11.83 -8.89
CA THR A 72 -14.76 11.09 -8.90
C THR A 72 -15.00 10.47 -10.28
N ALA A 73 -15.59 9.27 -10.31
CA ALA A 73 -16.13 8.71 -11.55
C ALA A 73 -17.29 9.61 -12.02
N TYR A 74 -17.35 9.93 -13.31
CA TYR A 74 -18.54 10.52 -13.92
C TYR A 74 -19.61 9.43 -13.98
N ASP A 75 -20.68 9.59 -13.20
CA ASP A 75 -21.91 8.82 -13.44
C ASP A 75 -22.57 9.39 -14.72
N ILE A 76 -22.80 8.52 -15.70
CA ILE A 76 -23.56 8.79 -16.92
C ILE A 76 -24.97 8.22 -16.75
#